data_AF-A0A645E6C0-F1
#
_entry.id   AF-A0A645E6C0-F1
#
_cell.length_a   1.000
_cell.length_b   1.000
_cell.length_c   1.000
_cell.angle_alpha   90.00
_cell.angle_beta   90.00
_cell.angle_gamma   90.00
#
_symmetry.space_group_name_H-M   'P 1'
#
loop_
_entity.id
_entity.type
_entity.pdbx_description
1 polymer ?
#
loop_
_entity_poly.entity_id
_entity_poly.type
_entity_poly.pdbx_seq_one_letter_code
_entity_poly.pdbx_strand_id
1 'polypeptide(L)'
;MLIRDGRHIPFEYEEKTIEGKLVRESRFTAREGDYFVIVSDGVTQAGMGETLSFGWGCDEVADFLCGPCGEKLSAPRVINRVLDVAKDLYLGKPGDDTTVSIAHILPRQPVSLFSGPPKNPEDDSRLVRDYIETRGLHIVSGGTSSEILARELKRPLRVNIDYTDSDIPPTAAIEGIDLVTEGVMTLKRAIEMIGEYIDRPAVPNMISELDDPHGAAKLAKILIEQCTHLNRFIGKAVNPAHQNPDFPTELRVKSRLMDDLAAVMTRLGRHVEKKYY
;
A
#
# COMPACT_ATOMS: atom_id res chain seq x y z
N MET A 1 3.98 6.58 -22.38
CA MET A 1 4.40 7.87 -21.76
C MET A 1 5.29 7.59 -20.57
N LEU A 2 6.34 8.40 -20.35
CA LEU A 2 7.13 8.39 -19.11
C LEU A 2 6.87 9.69 -18.35
N ILE A 3 6.42 9.58 -17.10
CA ILE A 3 6.28 10.72 -16.19
C ILE A 3 7.32 10.60 -15.08
N ARG A 4 8.14 11.64 -14.92
CA ARG A 4 9.20 11.73 -13.91
C ARG A 4 9.07 13.04 -13.17
N ASP A 5 9.01 12.97 -11.84
CA ASP A 5 8.87 14.14 -10.96
C ASP A 5 7.73 15.08 -11.38
N GLY A 6 6.59 14.49 -11.79
CA GLY A 6 5.42 15.24 -12.27
C GLY A 6 5.63 15.96 -13.60
N ARG A 7 6.53 15.45 -14.46
CA ARG A 7 6.77 15.99 -15.81
C ARG A 7 6.78 14.88 -16.84
N HIS A 8 6.15 15.11 -17.98
CA HIS A 8 6.25 14.23 -19.13
C HIS A 8 7.66 14.30 -19.73
N ILE A 9 8.30 13.15 -19.85
CA ILE A 9 9.60 13.00 -20.51
C ILE A 9 9.36 12.27 -21.84
N PRO A 10 9.58 12.93 -22.99
CA PRO A 10 9.41 12.28 -24.28
C PRO A 10 10.46 11.18 -24.44
N PHE A 11 10.06 10.08 -25.06
CA PHE A 11 11.00 9.03 -25.45
C PHE A 11 11.68 9.41 -26.76
N GLU A 12 13.01 9.43 -26.76
CA GLU A 12 13.77 9.31 -28.00
C GLU A 12 13.66 7.86 -28.49
N TYR A 13 13.43 7.66 -29.78
CA TYR A 13 13.30 6.34 -30.36
C TYR A 13 13.97 6.25 -31.73
N GLU A 14 14.41 5.04 -32.06
CA GLU A 14 14.82 4.66 -33.41
C GLU A 14 13.68 3.90 -34.08
N GLU A 15 13.49 4.12 -35.38
CA GLU A 15 12.55 3.34 -36.19
C GLU A 15 13.27 2.19 -36.89
N LYS A 16 12.69 0.98 -36.78
CA LYS A 16 13.21 -0.24 -37.41
C LYS A 16 12.07 -0.97 -38.08
N THR A 17 12.32 -1.54 -39.26
CA THR A 17 11.36 -2.43 -39.92
C THR A 17 11.71 -3.88 -39.56
N ILE A 18 10.81 -4.57 -38.89
CA ILE A 18 10.96 -5.98 -38.50
C ILE A 18 9.80 -6.76 -39.14
N GLU A 19 10.12 -7.74 -40.00
CA GLU A 19 9.11 -8.54 -40.72
C GLU A 19 8.04 -7.68 -41.43
N GLY A 20 8.47 -6.56 -42.03
CA GLY A 20 7.59 -5.62 -42.74
C GLY A 20 6.76 -4.69 -41.84
N LYS A 21 6.91 -4.75 -40.51
CA LYS A 21 6.26 -3.83 -39.57
C LYS A 21 7.22 -2.76 -39.08
N LEU A 22 6.75 -1.50 -39.04
CA LEU A 22 7.48 -0.40 -38.43
C LEU A 22 7.41 -0.54 -36.90
N VAL A 23 8.57 -0.57 -36.25
CA VAL A 23 8.73 -0.67 -34.80
C VAL A 23 9.54 0.52 -34.32
N ARG A 24 9.02 1.23 -33.31
CA ARG A 24 9.76 2.28 -32.59
C ARG A 24 10.41 1.67 -31.36
N GLU A 25 11.73 1.72 -31.29
CA GLU A 25 12.51 1.22 -30.16
C GLU A 25 13.10 2.39 -29.38
N SER A 26 12.84 2.45 -28.07
CA SER A 26 13.47 3.43 -27.17
C SER A 26 14.32 2.71 -26.13
N ARG A 27 15.49 3.29 -25.82
CA ARG A 27 16.37 2.83 -24.75
C ARG A 27 16.58 3.96 -23.76
N PHE A 28 16.21 3.72 -22.51
CA PHE A 28 16.27 4.73 -21.45
C PHE A 28 16.60 4.08 -20.11
N THR A 29 17.03 4.90 -19.15
CA THR A 29 17.28 4.46 -17.78
C THR A 29 16.13 4.89 -16.88
N ALA A 30 15.46 3.90 -16.29
CA ALA A 30 14.44 4.12 -15.28
C ALA A 30 15.07 4.64 -13.97
N ARG A 31 14.32 5.48 -13.25
CA ARG A 31 14.67 6.05 -11.95
C ARG A 31 13.57 5.75 -10.94
N GLU A 32 13.93 5.75 -9.66
CA GLU A 32 12.93 5.70 -8.58
C GLU A 32 11.96 6.88 -8.73
N GLY A 33 10.66 6.60 -8.59
CA GLY A 33 9.58 7.55 -8.80
C GLY A 33 9.08 7.66 -10.24
N ASP A 34 9.69 6.97 -11.21
CA ASP A 34 9.21 6.98 -12.60
C ASP A 34 7.87 6.24 -12.75
N TYR A 35 6.96 6.83 -13.52
CA TYR A 35 5.73 6.20 -13.98
C TYR A 35 5.82 5.94 -15.49
N PHE A 36 5.67 4.67 -15.88
CA PHE A 36 5.51 4.26 -17.26
C PHE A 36 4.04 3.96 -17.52
N VAL A 37 3.41 4.79 -18.34
CA VAL A 37 1.97 4.72 -18.61
C VAL A 37 1.73 4.32 -20.05
N ILE A 38 0.89 3.31 -20.24
CA ILE A 38 0.37 2.85 -21.53
C ILE A 38 -1.15 2.98 -21.47
N VAL A 39 -1.74 3.52 -22.53
CA VAL A 39 -3.19 3.69 -22.65
C VAL A 39 -3.66 3.13 -24.00
N SER A 40 -4.90 2.65 -24.07
CA SER A 40 -5.55 2.36 -25.35
C SER A 40 -6.04 3.65 -26.02
N ASP A 41 -6.43 3.52 -27.29
CA ASP A 41 -7.11 4.57 -28.02
C ASP A 41 -8.43 4.98 -27.38
N GLY A 42 -9.16 4.08 -26.72
CA GLY A 42 -10.33 4.42 -25.90
C GLY A 42 -10.06 5.50 -24.82
N VAL A 43 -8.82 5.70 -24.37
CA VAL A 43 -8.47 6.87 -23.53
C VAL A 43 -8.22 8.11 -24.39
N THR A 44 -7.36 8.00 -25.41
CA THR A 44 -6.96 9.16 -26.24
C THR A 44 -8.08 9.70 -27.11
N GLN A 45 -9.06 8.87 -27.48
CA GLN A 45 -10.22 9.24 -28.28
C GLN A 45 -11.44 9.55 -27.41
N ALA A 46 -11.31 9.53 -26.08
CA ALA A 46 -12.41 9.83 -25.18
C ALA A 46 -13.02 11.20 -25.51
N GLY A 47 -14.35 11.24 -25.66
CA GLY A 47 -15.09 12.43 -26.00
C GLY A 47 -15.10 12.84 -27.48
N MET A 48 -14.43 12.10 -28.38
CA MET A 48 -14.37 12.44 -29.81
C MET A 48 -15.77 12.53 -30.44
N GLY A 49 -16.07 13.68 -31.03
CA GLY A 49 -17.35 13.94 -31.71
C GLY A 49 -18.52 14.23 -30.77
N GLU A 50 -18.31 14.17 -29.45
CA GLU A 50 -19.33 14.46 -28.43
C GLU A 50 -18.93 15.65 -27.55
N THR A 51 -17.94 15.47 -26.68
CA THR A 51 -17.45 16.51 -25.76
C THR A 51 -16.23 17.25 -26.29
N LEU A 52 -15.46 16.61 -27.19
CA LEU A 52 -14.25 17.14 -27.81
C LEU A 52 -14.25 16.87 -29.33
N SER A 53 -13.74 17.80 -30.13
CA SER A 53 -13.71 17.61 -31.60
C SER A 53 -12.76 16.50 -32.06
N PHE A 54 -11.66 16.25 -31.32
CA PHE A 54 -10.60 15.32 -31.71
C PHE A 54 -10.28 14.26 -30.64
N GLY A 55 -11.13 14.12 -29.63
CA GLY A 55 -10.87 13.30 -28.44
C GLY A 55 -9.92 13.99 -27.45
N TRP A 56 -9.56 13.27 -26.38
CA TRP A 56 -8.68 13.78 -25.33
C TRP A 56 -7.27 14.10 -25.86
N GLY A 57 -6.70 13.23 -26.69
CA GLY A 57 -5.35 13.39 -27.25
C GLY A 57 -4.25 12.80 -26.37
N CYS A 58 -3.14 12.39 -27.01
CA CYS A 58 -2.02 11.74 -26.30
C CYS A 58 -1.23 12.73 -25.45
N ASP A 59 -1.01 13.95 -25.97
CA ASP A 59 -0.22 14.98 -25.30
C ASP A 59 -0.97 15.52 -24.08
N GLU A 60 -2.28 15.72 -24.19
CA GLU A 60 -3.15 16.16 -23.10
C GLU A 60 -3.29 15.12 -21.99
N VAL A 61 -3.33 13.83 -22.34
CA VAL A 61 -3.26 12.73 -21.36
C VAL A 61 -1.93 12.76 -20.62
N ALA A 62 -0.81 12.96 -21.33
CA ALA A 62 0.51 13.05 -20.72
C ALA A 62 0.63 14.26 -19.77
N ASP A 63 0.07 15.41 -20.16
CA ASP A 63 0.01 16.61 -19.34
C ASP A 63 -0.89 16.41 -18.11
N PHE A 64 -2.05 15.76 -18.27
CA PHE A 64 -2.92 15.41 -17.15
C PHE A 64 -2.18 14.53 -16.13
N LEU A 65 -1.47 13.50 -16.59
CA LEU A 65 -0.73 12.56 -15.73
C LEU A 65 0.35 13.25 -14.88
N CYS A 66 0.86 14.41 -15.29
CA CYS A 66 1.86 15.16 -14.54
C CYS A 66 1.40 15.54 -13.13
N GLY A 67 0.11 15.85 -12.95
CA GLY A 67 -0.49 16.16 -11.64
C GLY A 67 -0.48 14.97 -10.66
N PRO A 68 -1.26 13.90 -10.90
CA PRO A 68 -1.35 12.75 -10.01
C PRO A 68 -0.03 12.01 -9.82
N CYS A 69 0.83 11.94 -10.84
CA CYS A 69 2.18 11.39 -10.67
C CYS A 69 3.09 12.33 -9.86
N GLY A 70 2.93 13.65 -9.98
CA GLY A 70 3.64 14.65 -9.16
C GLY A 70 3.25 14.60 -7.68
N GLU A 71 1.98 14.28 -7.40
CA GLU A 71 1.48 13.95 -6.05
C GLU A 71 1.99 12.60 -5.52
N LYS A 72 2.71 11.82 -6.35
CA LYS A 72 3.26 10.50 -6.03
C LYS A 72 2.21 9.46 -5.64
N LEU A 73 1.05 9.51 -6.27
CA LEU A 73 -0.03 8.56 -6.01
C LEU A 73 0.34 7.13 -6.43
N SER A 74 -0.27 6.14 -5.77
CA SER A 74 -0.13 4.74 -6.18
C SER A 74 -0.65 4.52 -7.61
N ALA A 75 -0.07 3.57 -8.34
CA ALA A 75 -0.47 3.28 -9.71
C ALA A 75 -1.99 3.05 -9.88
N PRO A 76 -2.69 2.30 -9.00
CA PRO A 76 -4.14 2.16 -9.05
C PRO A 76 -4.90 3.49 -8.93
N ARG A 77 -4.43 4.40 -8.08
CA ARG A 77 -5.04 5.73 -7.92
C ARG A 77 -4.88 6.58 -9.18
N VAL A 78 -3.71 6.52 -9.81
CA VAL A 78 -3.48 7.21 -11.09
C VAL A 78 -4.35 6.60 -12.20
N ILE A 79 -4.45 5.27 -12.26
CA ILE A 79 -5.35 4.55 -13.19
C ILE A 79 -6.79 5.05 -13.04
N ASN A 80 -7.32 5.07 -11.80
CA ASN A 80 -8.69 5.54 -11.55
C ASN A 80 -8.89 7.00 -11.96
N ARG A 81 -7.93 7.88 -11.67
CA ARG A 81 -8.01 9.28 -12.12
C ARG A 81 -8.10 9.41 -13.64
N VAL A 82 -7.35 8.61 -14.40
CA VAL A 82 -7.43 8.62 -15.88
C VAL A 82 -8.77 8.06 -16.35
N LEU A 83 -9.23 6.94 -15.77
CA LEU A 83 -10.49 6.31 -16.13
C LEU A 83 -11.70 7.19 -15.80
N ASP A 84 -11.68 7.91 -14.69
CA ASP A 84 -12.73 8.84 -14.29
C ASP A 84 -12.84 10.01 -15.30
N VAL A 85 -11.71 10.59 -15.71
CA VAL A 85 -11.72 11.63 -16.75
C VAL A 85 -12.22 11.09 -18.09
N ALA A 86 -11.75 9.91 -18.51
CA ALA A 86 -12.24 9.28 -19.74
C ALA A 86 -13.75 9.02 -19.68
N LYS A 87 -14.26 8.53 -18.55
CA LYS A 87 -15.69 8.32 -18.30
C LYS A 87 -16.49 9.62 -18.37
N ASP A 88 -15.97 10.70 -17.81
CA ASP A 88 -16.61 12.03 -17.86
C ASP A 88 -16.64 12.57 -19.30
N LEU A 89 -15.56 12.42 -20.05
CA LEU A 89 -15.50 12.77 -21.47
C LEU A 89 -16.49 11.96 -22.32
N TYR A 90 -16.75 10.71 -21.93
CA TYR A 90 -17.79 9.84 -22.50
C TYR A 90 -19.20 10.08 -21.91
N LEU A 91 -19.40 11.11 -21.08
CA LEU A 91 -20.69 11.42 -20.45
C LEU A 91 -21.30 10.22 -19.70
N GLY A 92 -20.44 9.38 -19.11
CA GLY A 92 -20.80 8.17 -18.38
C GLY A 92 -21.22 6.99 -19.28
N LYS A 93 -21.12 7.11 -20.60
CA LYS A 93 -21.46 6.05 -21.58
C LYS A 93 -20.21 5.67 -22.39
N PRO A 94 -19.47 4.63 -21.99
CA PRO A 94 -18.26 4.23 -22.69
C PRO A 94 -18.49 4.06 -24.19
N GLY A 95 -17.71 4.79 -25.00
CA GLY A 95 -17.76 4.71 -26.46
C GLY A 95 -16.90 3.59 -27.03
N ASP A 96 -15.88 3.14 -26.28
CA ASP A 96 -14.94 2.08 -26.65
C ASP A 96 -14.28 1.45 -25.41
N ASP A 97 -13.57 0.33 -25.59
CA ASP A 97 -12.77 -0.34 -24.57
C ASP A 97 -11.62 0.58 -24.09
N THR A 98 -11.77 1.08 -22.85
CA THR A 98 -10.84 2.04 -22.25
C THR A 98 -9.85 1.33 -21.31
N THR A 99 -8.58 1.27 -21.69
CA THR A 99 -7.53 0.55 -20.95
C THR A 99 -6.41 1.48 -20.52
N VAL A 100 -5.98 1.37 -19.27
CA VAL A 100 -4.81 2.06 -18.71
C VAL A 100 -3.92 1.04 -18.00
N SER A 101 -2.62 1.07 -18.26
CA SER A 101 -1.63 0.24 -17.58
C SER A 101 -0.47 1.11 -17.13
N ILE A 102 -0.04 0.91 -15.87
CA ILE A 102 1.03 1.70 -15.25
C ILE A 102 2.05 0.78 -14.58
N ALA A 103 3.32 0.96 -14.93
CA ALA A 103 4.44 0.48 -14.14
C ALA A 103 5.05 1.66 -13.37
N HIS A 104 5.03 1.60 -12.04
CA HIS A 104 5.59 2.62 -11.16
C HIS A 104 6.83 2.08 -10.45
N ILE A 105 7.97 2.75 -10.62
CA ILE A 105 9.24 2.36 -9.99
C ILE A 105 9.29 2.90 -8.57
N LEU A 106 8.97 2.05 -7.59
CA LEU A 106 8.93 2.46 -6.19
C LEU A 106 10.33 2.58 -5.58
N PRO A 107 10.61 3.61 -4.77
CA PRO A 107 11.81 3.65 -3.95
C PRO A 107 11.77 2.53 -2.90
N ARG A 108 12.94 2.07 -2.46
CA ARG A 108 13.02 1.09 -1.37
C ARG A 108 12.53 1.71 -0.05
N GLN A 109 11.36 1.28 0.39
CA GLN A 109 10.76 1.64 1.67
C GLN A 109 10.55 0.37 2.53
N PRO A 110 11.42 0.10 3.52
CA PRO A 110 11.16 -0.95 4.50
C PRO A 110 10.10 -0.54 5.51
N VAL A 111 9.34 -1.52 6.00
CA VAL A 111 8.37 -1.37 7.08
C VAL A 111 8.64 -2.46 8.10
N SER A 112 8.84 -2.07 9.35
CA SER A 112 9.03 -2.96 10.48
C SER A 112 7.74 -3.06 11.29
N LEU A 113 7.21 -4.27 11.44
CA LEU A 113 5.99 -4.55 12.19
C LEU A 113 6.32 -5.38 13.43
N PHE A 114 6.14 -4.79 14.62
CA PHE A 114 6.26 -5.48 15.89
C PHE A 114 4.90 -5.98 16.39
N SER A 115 4.81 -7.29 16.66
CA SER A 115 3.61 -7.87 17.25
C SER A 115 3.91 -9.07 18.15
N GLY A 116 3.36 -9.02 19.37
CA GLY A 116 3.50 -10.06 20.39
C GLY A 116 4.65 -9.77 21.35
N PRO A 117 4.48 -9.93 22.67
CA PRO A 117 5.60 -9.80 23.60
C PRO A 117 6.62 -10.94 23.40
N PRO A 118 7.93 -10.69 23.59
CA PRO A 118 8.96 -11.73 23.63
C PRO A 118 8.62 -12.87 24.59
N LYS A 119 9.18 -14.05 24.34
CA LYS A 119 8.94 -15.20 25.24
C LYS A 119 9.43 -14.92 26.66
N ASN A 120 10.58 -14.26 26.79
CA ASN A 120 11.15 -13.87 28.07
C ASN A 120 11.16 -12.33 28.17
N PRO A 121 10.67 -11.72 29.27
CA PRO A 121 10.69 -10.27 29.44
C PRO A 121 12.10 -9.64 29.37
N GLU A 122 13.15 -10.39 29.67
CA GLU A 122 14.55 -9.93 29.56
C GLU A 122 14.96 -9.59 28.12
N ASP A 123 14.27 -10.19 27.13
CA ASP A 123 14.50 -9.93 25.70
C ASP A 123 13.81 -8.64 25.21
N ASP A 124 12.98 -7.98 26.02
CA ASP A 124 12.24 -6.77 25.63
C ASP A 124 13.18 -5.66 25.13
N SER A 125 14.23 -5.36 25.90
CA SER A 125 15.21 -4.32 25.55
C SER A 125 16.00 -4.63 24.27
N ARG A 126 16.26 -5.93 24.01
CA ARG A 126 16.94 -6.41 22.80
C ARG A 126 16.02 -6.29 21.59
N LEU A 127 14.77 -6.71 21.71
CA LEU A 127 13.78 -6.58 20.64
C LEU A 127 13.60 -5.11 20.25
N VAL A 128 13.34 -4.23 21.22
CA VAL A 128 13.06 -2.82 20.94
C VAL A 128 14.24 -2.15 20.27
N ARG A 129 15.47 -2.48 20.67
CA ARG A 129 16.69 -2.01 20.01
C ARG A 129 16.77 -2.49 18.56
N ASP A 130 16.68 -3.80 18.33
CA ASP A 130 16.76 -4.38 17.00
C ASP A 130 15.66 -3.83 16.06
N TYR A 131 14.49 -3.50 16.62
CA TYR A 131 13.36 -2.92 15.93
C TYR A 131 13.58 -1.46 15.56
N ILE A 132 13.98 -0.60 16.50
CA ILE A 132 14.12 0.85 16.27
C ILE A 132 15.36 1.20 15.44
N GLU A 133 16.37 0.32 15.42
CA GLU A 133 17.56 0.47 14.58
C GLU A 133 17.27 0.17 13.09
N THR A 134 16.09 -0.35 12.75
CA THR A 134 15.70 -0.53 11.36
C THR A 134 15.42 0.80 10.67
N ARG A 135 15.63 0.85 9.35
CA ARG A 135 15.25 2.00 8.53
C ARG A 135 13.81 1.88 8.07
N GLY A 136 13.17 3.01 7.80
CA GLY A 136 11.83 3.06 7.24
C GLY A 136 10.77 3.23 8.31
N LEU A 137 9.58 2.69 8.06
CA LEU A 137 8.44 2.89 8.94
C LEU A 137 8.40 1.84 10.06
N HIS A 138 7.96 2.27 11.23
CA HIS A 138 7.82 1.48 12.43
C HIS A 138 6.34 1.38 12.81
N ILE A 139 5.82 0.16 12.77
CA ILE A 139 4.44 -0.15 13.15
C ILE A 139 4.45 -1.12 14.33
N VAL A 140 3.62 -0.87 15.34
CA VAL A 140 3.34 -1.84 16.40
C VAL A 140 1.87 -2.22 16.41
N SER A 141 1.61 -3.50 16.62
CA SER A 141 0.26 -4.07 16.66
C SER A 141 0.11 -4.98 17.87
N GLY A 142 -0.67 -4.54 18.87
CA GLY A 142 -0.83 -5.23 20.15
C GLY A 142 -0.72 -4.27 21.34
N GLY A 143 -1.66 -4.32 22.27
CA GLY A 143 -1.58 -3.59 23.54
C GLY A 143 -0.28 -3.84 24.30
N THR A 144 0.02 -5.11 24.64
CA THR A 144 1.27 -5.46 25.36
C THR A 144 2.54 -5.10 24.58
N SER A 145 2.55 -5.25 23.24
CA SER A 145 3.68 -4.83 22.42
C SER A 145 3.90 -3.32 22.47
N SER A 146 2.80 -2.56 22.48
CA SER A 146 2.83 -1.10 22.57
C SER A 146 3.31 -0.65 23.95
N GLU A 147 2.90 -1.32 25.02
CA GLU A 147 3.38 -1.07 26.39
C GLU A 147 4.87 -1.36 26.54
N ILE A 148 5.37 -2.45 25.94
CA ILE A 148 6.81 -2.76 25.91
C ILE A 148 7.58 -1.64 25.22
N LEU A 149 7.15 -1.21 24.03
CA LEU A 149 7.79 -0.09 23.32
C LEU A 149 7.75 1.20 24.15
N ALA A 150 6.60 1.55 24.73
CA ALA A 150 6.45 2.75 25.53
C ALA A 150 7.40 2.76 26.74
N ARG A 151 7.51 1.62 27.45
CA ARG A 151 8.39 1.44 28.60
C ARG A 151 9.87 1.53 28.21
N GLU A 152 10.29 0.75 27.22
CA GLU A 152 11.71 0.68 26.81
C GLU A 152 12.19 1.98 26.17
N LEU A 153 11.34 2.67 25.40
CA LEU A 153 11.66 3.97 24.80
C LEU A 153 11.47 5.15 25.77
N LYS A 154 10.86 4.93 26.94
CA LYS A 154 10.46 5.97 27.90
C LYS A 154 9.56 7.03 27.26
N ARG A 155 8.62 6.59 26.42
CA ARG A 155 7.69 7.45 25.68
C ARG A 155 6.25 7.05 26.01
N PRO A 156 5.36 8.00 26.35
CA PRO A 156 4.01 7.67 26.77
C PRO A 156 3.19 7.09 25.61
N LEU A 157 2.46 6.00 25.88
CA LEU A 157 1.40 5.49 25.02
C LEU A 157 0.15 6.35 25.19
N ARG A 158 -0.33 6.96 24.11
CA ARG A 158 -1.54 7.81 24.10
C ARG A 158 -2.60 7.17 23.22
N VAL A 159 -3.73 6.77 23.79
CA VAL A 159 -4.87 6.24 23.03
C VAL A 159 -5.60 7.41 22.36
N ASN A 160 -5.95 7.26 21.09
CA ASN A 160 -6.73 8.27 20.37
C ASN A 160 -8.21 8.08 20.70
N ILE A 161 -8.80 9.01 21.46
CA ILE A 161 -10.17 8.92 21.98
C ILE A 161 -11.20 9.51 21.00
N ASP A 162 -10.77 10.30 20.01
CA ASP A 162 -11.63 10.88 18.95
C ASP A 162 -12.02 9.84 17.90
N TYR A 163 -12.74 8.81 18.33
CA TYR A 163 -13.15 7.69 17.49
C TYR A 163 -14.68 7.63 17.40
N THR A 164 -15.21 7.84 16.21
CA THR A 164 -16.66 7.95 15.93
C THR A 164 -17.34 6.63 15.58
N ASP A 165 -16.59 5.53 15.50
CA ASP A 165 -17.10 4.23 15.05
C ASP A 165 -16.93 3.15 16.14
N SER A 166 -18.01 2.52 16.57
CA SER A 166 -18.03 1.63 17.75
C SER A 166 -17.43 0.25 17.50
N ASP A 167 -17.34 -0.17 16.23
CA ASP A 167 -17.05 -1.56 15.87
C ASP A 167 -15.57 -1.80 15.54
N ILE A 168 -14.77 -0.75 15.40
CA ILE A 168 -13.33 -0.84 15.09
C ILE A 168 -12.52 -0.26 16.26
N PRO A 169 -11.57 -1.00 16.85
CA PRO A 169 -10.77 -0.51 17.96
C PRO A 169 -9.99 0.78 17.63
N PRO A 170 -9.84 1.71 18.59
CA PRO A 170 -9.08 2.94 18.36
C PRO A 170 -7.60 2.66 18.12
N THR A 171 -6.96 3.58 17.41
CA THR A 171 -5.50 3.62 17.29
C THR A 171 -4.88 4.31 18.51
N ALA A 172 -3.57 4.17 18.67
CA ALA A 172 -2.81 4.91 19.67
C ALA A 172 -1.61 5.62 19.03
N ALA A 173 -0.83 6.32 19.83
CA ALA A 173 0.38 7.00 19.44
C ALA A 173 1.49 6.76 20.46
N ILE A 174 2.69 6.51 19.95
CA ILE A 174 3.96 6.53 20.69
C ILE A 174 4.89 7.39 19.84
N GLU A 175 5.57 8.36 20.45
CA GLU A 175 6.50 9.22 19.71
C GLU A 175 7.55 8.37 18.97
N GLY A 176 7.78 8.68 17.69
CA GLY A 176 8.72 7.94 16.83
C GLY A 176 8.24 6.58 16.32
N ILE A 177 6.96 6.23 16.51
CA ILE A 177 6.31 5.06 15.92
C ILE A 177 5.22 5.56 14.95
N ASP A 178 5.27 5.12 13.69
CA ASP A 178 4.42 5.64 12.62
C ASP A 178 2.96 5.19 12.75
N LEU A 179 2.71 4.00 13.32
CA LEU A 179 1.36 3.49 13.57
C LEU A 179 1.33 2.54 14.76
N VAL A 180 0.39 2.77 15.68
CA VAL A 180 0.12 1.91 16.85
C VAL A 180 -1.32 1.42 16.77
N THR A 181 -1.50 0.09 16.73
CA THR A 181 -2.83 -0.55 16.58
C THR A 181 -3.11 -1.58 17.67
N GLU A 182 -4.39 -1.91 17.86
CA GLU A 182 -4.87 -2.83 18.90
C GLU A 182 -4.21 -4.21 18.83
N GLY A 183 -4.10 -4.80 17.64
CA GLY A 183 -3.61 -6.17 17.50
C GLY A 183 -4.39 -6.99 16.48
N VAL A 184 -5.08 -8.01 16.99
CA VAL A 184 -5.62 -9.14 16.22
C VAL A 184 -6.70 -8.69 15.24
N MET A 185 -7.66 -7.87 15.68
CA MET A 185 -8.78 -7.45 14.82
C MET A 185 -8.29 -6.56 13.68
N THR A 186 -7.38 -5.64 14.00
CA THR A 186 -6.77 -4.74 13.01
C THR A 186 -5.97 -5.52 11.96
N LEU A 187 -5.15 -6.49 12.39
CA LEU A 187 -4.36 -7.31 11.47
C LEU A 187 -5.24 -8.15 10.57
N LYS A 188 -6.27 -8.81 11.12
CA LYS A 188 -7.19 -9.64 10.34
C LYS A 188 -7.86 -8.82 9.22
N ARG A 189 -8.44 -7.67 9.55
CA ARG A 189 -9.09 -6.81 8.55
C ARG A 189 -8.08 -6.27 7.53
N ALA A 190 -6.88 -5.88 7.94
CA ALA A 190 -5.85 -5.42 7.00
C ALA A 190 -5.42 -6.53 6.02
N ILE A 191 -5.30 -7.78 6.48
CA ILE A 191 -4.99 -8.94 5.62
C ILE A 191 -6.10 -9.16 4.59
N GLU A 192 -7.37 -9.07 5.01
CA GLU A 192 -8.52 -9.17 4.10
C GLU A 192 -8.48 -8.07 3.03
N MET A 193 -8.28 -6.80 3.42
CA MET A 193 -8.16 -5.67 2.49
C MET A 193 -6.99 -5.84 1.51
N ILE A 194 -5.84 -6.33 1.96
CA ILE A 194 -4.68 -6.62 1.09
C ILE A 194 -5.02 -7.76 0.11
N GLY A 195 -5.73 -8.80 0.57
CA GLY A 195 -6.20 -9.89 -0.29
C GLY A 195 -7.14 -9.40 -1.38
N GLU A 196 -8.14 -8.61 -1.01
CA GLU A 196 -9.08 -7.99 -1.96
C GLU A 196 -8.38 -7.09 -2.98
N TYR A 197 -7.38 -6.32 -2.54
CA TYR A 197 -6.55 -5.49 -3.41
C TYR A 197 -5.77 -6.31 -4.44
N ILE A 198 -5.17 -7.44 -4.02
CA ILE A 198 -4.41 -8.33 -4.92
C ILE A 198 -5.33 -8.92 -5.99
N ASP A 199 -6.53 -9.36 -5.60
CA ASP A 199 -7.44 -10.05 -6.49
C ASP A 199 -8.14 -9.08 -7.47
N ARG A 200 -8.39 -7.83 -7.05
CA ARG A 200 -9.09 -6.81 -7.85
C ARG A 200 -8.42 -5.43 -7.69
N PRO A 201 -7.22 -5.24 -8.25
CA PRO A 201 -6.51 -3.96 -8.13
C PRO A 201 -7.31 -2.83 -8.79
N ALA A 202 -7.17 -1.61 -8.25
CA ALA A 202 -7.80 -0.39 -8.77
C ALA A 202 -9.34 -0.31 -8.70
N VAL A 203 -10.05 -1.22 -8.05
CA VAL A 203 -11.49 -1.03 -7.80
C VAL A 203 -11.72 0.24 -6.95
N PRO A 204 -12.50 1.25 -7.41
CA PRO A 204 -12.60 2.55 -6.74
C PRO A 204 -13.01 2.48 -5.27
N ASN A 205 -14.04 1.69 -4.94
CA ASN A 205 -14.51 1.56 -3.55
C ASN A 205 -13.42 1.00 -2.64
N MET A 206 -12.70 -0.03 -3.08
CA MET A 206 -11.62 -0.63 -2.31
C MET A 206 -10.44 0.34 -2.12
N ILE A 207 -10.11 1.15 -3.14
CA ILE A 207 -9.10 2.20 -3.01
C ILE A 207 -9.55 3.29 -2.02
N SER A 208 -10.83 3.63 -2.01
CA SER A 208 -11.40 4.59 -1.04
C SER A 208 -11.37 4.05 0.39
N GLU A 209 -11.64 2.75 0.60
CA GLU A 209 -11.57 2.12 1.94
C GLU A 209 -10.15 2.21 2.55
N LEU A 210 -9.09 2.31 1.74
CA LEU A 210 -7.73 2.53 2.26
C LEU A 210 -7.55 3.90 2.92
N ASP A 211 -8.42 4.87 2.63
CA ASP A 211 -8.40 6.21 3.20
C ASP A 211 -9.24 6.35 4.48
N ASP A 212 -9.91 5.28 4.90
CA ASP A 212 -10.68 5.28 6.14
C ASP A 212 -9.79 5.55 7.37
N PRO A 213 -10.31 6.25 8.39
CA PRO A 213 -9.50 6.72 9.52
C PRO A 213 -9.07 5.59 10.46
N HIS A 214 -9.61 4.39 10.29
CA HIS A 214 -9.42 3.28 11.21
C HIS A 214 -8.07 2.58 11.07
N GLY A 215 -7.65 1.86 12.11
CA GLY A 215 -6.32 1.24 12.17
C GLY A 215 -6.03 0.24 11.05
N ALA A 216 -7.04 -0.54 10.63
CA ALA A 216 -6.88 -1.53 9.56
C ALA A 216 -6.65 -0.91 8.18
N ALA A 217 -7.39 0.15 7.81
CA ALA A 217 -7.21 0.89 6.56
C ALA A 217 -5.84 1.55 6.52
N LYS A 218 -5.45 2.24 7.60
CA LYS A 218 -4.10 2.82 7.73
C LYS A 218 -2.99 1.79 7.55
N LEU A 219 -3.11 0.63 8.21
CA LEU A 219 -2.15 -0.46 8.08
C LEU A 219 -2.11 -1.01 6.66
N ALA A 220 -3.27 -1.34 6.08
CA ALA A 220 -3.37 -1.84 4.71
C ALA A 220 -2.79 -0.84 3.70
N LYS A 221 -3.11 0.45 3.84
CA LYS A 221 -2.59 1.53 2.99
C LYS A 221 -1.07 1.62 3.04
N ILE A 222 -0.47 1.60 4.23
CA ILE A 222 1.00 1.60 4.36
C ILE A 222 1.60 0.37 3.68
N LEU A 223 1.02 -0.82 3.90
CA LEU A 223 1.55 -2.06 3.34
C LEU A 223 1.35 -2.19 1.83
N ILE A 224 0.27 -1.66 1.29
CA ILE A 224 -0.06 -1.68 -0.15
C ILE A 224 0.73 -0.61 -0.89
N GLU A 225 0.68 0.64 -0.42
CA GLU A 225 1.13 1.79 -1.21
C GLU A 225 2.58 2.19 -0.93
N GLN A 226 3.12 1.84 0.23
CA GLN A 226 4.46 2.31 0.65
C GLN A 226 5.44 1.15 0.84
N CYS A 227 5.03 0.03 1.45
CA CYS A 227 5.93 -1.05 1.82
C CYS A 227 6.52 -1.78 0.60
N THR A 228 7.85 -1.84 0.51
CA THR A 228 8.56 -2.73 -0.43
C THR A 228 9.17 -3.96 0.27
N HIS A 229 9.56 -3.78 1.53
CA HIS A 229 10.17 -4.82 2.37
C HIS A 229 9.49 -4.83 3.74
N LEU A 230 8.93 -5.96 4.14
CA LEU A 230 8.28 -6.11 5.45
C LEU A 230 9.16 -6.92 6.40
N ASN A 231 9.62 -6.28 7.47
CA ASN A 231 10.35 -6.93 8.57
C ASN A 231 9.38 -7.22 9.71
N ARG A 232 9.11 -8.50 10.00
CA ARG A 232 8.22 -8.87 11.11
C ARG A 232 9.03 -9.19 12.36
N PHE A 233 8.77 -8.46 13.44
CA PHE A 233 9.30 -8.71 14.78
C PHE A 233 8.21 -9.41 15.59
N ILE A 234 8.38 -10.70 15.84
CA ILE A 234 7.31 -11.55 16.37
C ILE A 234 7.73 -12.08 17.74
N GLY A 235 7.01 -11.67 18.78
CA GLY A 235 7.18 -12.23 20.12
C GLY A 235 6.46 -13.57 20.28
N LYS A 236 7.09 -14.50 21.01
CA LYS A 236 6.62 -15.88 21.23
C LYS A 236 6.04 -16.14 22.62
N ALA A 237 5.70 -15.11 23.41
CA ALA A 237 5.06 -15.36 24.70
C ALA A 237 3.76 -16.14 24.51
N VAL A 238 3.59 -17.19 25.31
CA VAL A 238 2.32 -17.91 25.38
C VAL A 238 1.40 -17.08 26.25
N ASN A 239 0.29 -16.60 25.69
CA ASN A 239 -0.73 -15.92 26.49
C ASN A 239 -1.40 -16.94 27.42
N PRO A 240 -1.32 -16.79 28.76
CA PRO A 240 -1.95 -17.72 29.71
C PRO A 240 -3.47 -17.85 29.50
N ALA A 241 -4.13 -16.79 29.01
CA ALA A 241 -5.55 -16.83 28.67
C ALA A 241 -5.87 -17.83 27.54
N HIS A 242 -4.89 -18.18 26.68
CA HIS A 242 -5.06 -19.25 25.69
C HIS A 242 -5.08 -20.65 26.31
N GLN A 243 -4.88 -20.81 27.62
CA GLN A 243 -5.15 -22.08 28.30
C GLN A 243 -6.58 -22.17 28.83
N ASN A 244 -7.32 -21.06 28.86
CA ASN A 244 -8.74 -21.06 29.25
C ASN A 244 -9.60 -21.66 28.12
N PRO A 245 -10.35 -22.76 28.36
CA PRO A 245 -11.25 -23.37 27.37
C PRO A 245 -12.28 -22.42 26.77
N ASP A 246 -12.72 -21.42 27.54
CA ASP A 246 -13.72 -20.42 27.12
C ASP A 246 -13.11 -19.24 26.35
N PHE A 247 -11.79 -19.20 26.20
CA PHE A 247 -11.12 -18.13 25.45
C PHE A 247 -11.38 -18.31 23.95
N PRO A 248 -11.91 -17.28 23.24
CA PRO A 248 -12.29 -17.38 21.84
C PRO A 248 -11.16 -17.97 21.00
N THR A 249 -11.45 -19.06 20.28
CA THR A 249 -10.47 -19.76 19.46
C THR A 249 -9.83 -18.82 18.43
N GLU A 250 -10.58 -17.82 17.98
CA GLU A 250 -10.17 -16.75 17.05
C GLU A 250 -9.07 -15.83 17.61
N LEU A 251 -8.97 -15.68 18.93
CA LEU A 251 -7.94 -14.86 19.58
C LEU A 251 -6.64 -15.66 19.82
N ARG A 252 -6.68 -17.00 19.71
CA ARG A 252 -5.49 -17.87 19.77
C ARG A 252 -4.63 -17.81 18.49
N VAL A 253 -5.03 -17.00 17.50
CA VAL A 253 -4.60 -17.06 16.09
C VAL A 253 -3.43 -16.10 15.79
N LYS A 254 -2.91 -15.36 16.77
CA LYS A 254 -1.90 -14.30 16.52
C LYS A 254 -0.67 -14.76 15.71
N SER A 255 -0.10 -15.93 16.02
CA SER A 255 1.03 -16.46 15.23
C SER A 255 0.63 -16.77 13.80
N ARG A 256 -0.58 -17.32 13.60
CA ARG A 256 -1.13 -17.63 12.29
C ARG A 256 -1.41 -16.35 11.49
N LEU A 257 -1.94 -15.30 12.12
CA LEU A 257 -2.13 -14.00 11.46
C LEU A 257 -0.82 -13.38 10.95
N MET A 258 0.27 -13.53 11.71
CA MET A 258 1.58 -13.06 11.24
C MET A 258 2.07 -13.85 10.02
N ASP A 259 1.74 -15.15 9.93
CA ASP A 259 2.06 -15.98 8.77
C ASP A 259 1.11 -15.70 7.58
N ASP A 260 -0.18 -15.49 7.82
CA ASP A 260 -1.16 -15.07 6.81
C ASP A 260 -0.78 -13.71 6.22
N LEU A 261 -0.37 -12.76 7.06
CA LEU A 261 0.17 -11.47 6.62
C LEU A 261 1.38 -11.65 5.70
N ALA A 262 2.30 -12.54 6.05
CA ALA A 262 3.47 -12.80 5.21
C ALA A 262 3.09 -13.43 3.87
N ALA A 263 2.10 -14.32 3.87
CA ALA A 263 1.60 -14.95 2.66
C ALA A 263 0.98 -13.91 1.72
N VAL A 264 0.10 -13.03 2.21
CA VAL A 264 -0.51 -11.99 1.37
C VAL A 264 0.51 -10.95 0.91
N MET A 265 1.48 -10.58 1.75
CA MET A 265 2.53 -9.63 1.37
C MET A 265 3.50 -10.21 0.35
N THR A 266 3.78 -11.51 0.42
CA THR A 266 4.55 -12.21 -0.62
C THR A 266 3.77 -12.28 -1.94
N ARG A 267 2.47 -12.58 -1.89
CA ARG A 267 1.58 -12.54 -3.07
C ARG A 267 1.51 -11.14 -3.70
N LEU A 268 1.55 -10.09 -2.88
CA LEU A 268 1.64 -8.69 -3.31
C LEU A 268 2.99 -8.34 -3.96
N GLY A 269 3.98 -9.25 -3.92
CA GLY A 269 5.31 -9.06 -4.50
C GLY A 269 6.28 -8.33 -3.58
N ARG A 270 6.05 -8.33 -2.25
CA ARG A 270 6.96 -7.70 -1.28
C ARG A 270 7.98 -8.70 -0.75
N HIS A 271 9.17 -8.22 -0.39
CA HIS A 271 10.15 -9.02 0.33
C HIS A 271 9.75 -9.11 1.80
N VAL A 272 9.66 -10.32 2.37
CA VAL A 272 9.19 -10.50 3.75
C VAL A 272 10.22 -11.24 4.58
N GLU A 273 10.66 -10.62 5.67
CA GLU A 273 11.56 -11.22 6.67
C GLU A 273 10.84 -11.40 8.00
N LYS A 274 11.39 -12.28 8.85
CA LYS A 274 10.90 -12.48 10.22
C LYS A 274 12.04 -12.65 11.21
N LYS A 275 11.87 -12.08 12.40
CA LYS A 275 12.71 -12.27 13.58
C LYS A 275 11.82 -12.68 14.74
N TYR A 276 12.23 -13.70 15.49
CA TYR A 276 11.50 -14.19 16.65
C TYR A 276 12.21 -13.80 17.94
N TYR A 277 11.40 -13.47 18.95
CA TYR A 277 11.84 -13.09 20.29
C TYR A 277 10.96 -13.78 21.35
#